data_AF-A0A2J8IFY5-F1
#
_entry.id   AF-A0A2J8IFY5-F1
#
_cell.length_a   1.000
_cell.length_b   1.000
_cell.length_c   1.000
_cell.angle_alpha   90.00
_cell.angle_beta   90.00
_cell.angle_gamma   90.00
#
_symmetry.space_group_name_H-M   'P 1'
#
loop_
_entity.id
_entity.type
_entity.pdbx_description
1 polymer ?
#
loop_
_entity_poly.entity_id
_entity_poly.type
_entity_poly.pdbx_seq_one_letter_code
_entity_poly.pdbx_strand_id
1 'polypeptide(L)'
;MPMDTMLGFMRDIQIAMQAIREATGADRVNVSILGNRDPHVHAHLIPRFSDREMFPDCSPWNDQRTKQKLPADLRDRIKMRIFQELQRLDTRTSKLDELVLSDPLFDLNG
;
A
#
# COMPACT_ATOMS: atom_id res chain seq x y z
N MET A 1 -9.43 -1.54 -18.63
CA MET A 1 -9.18 -0.37 -17.76
C MET A 1 -8.45 0.67 -18.60
N PRO A 2 -8.94 1.92 -18.69
CA PRO A 2 -8.22 3.01 -19.37
C PRO A 2 -6.82 3.26 -18.78
N MET A 3 -5.91 3.85 -19.56
CA MET A 3 -4.53 4.09 -19.12
C MET A 3 -4.48 4.96 -17.85
N ASP A 4 -5.20 6.08 -17.84
CA ASP A 4 -5.23 7.01 -16.70
C ASP A 4 -5.76 6.32 -15.43
N THR A 5 -6.73 5.42 -15.58
CA THR A 5 -7.24 4.61 -14.47
C THR A 5 -6.20 3.62 -13.95
N MET A 6 -5.39 3.01 -14.83
CA MET A 6 -4.31 2.12 -14.40
C MET A 6 -3.19 2.89 -13.70
N LEU A 7 -2.85 4.09 -14.19
CA LEU A 7 -1.88 4.97 -13.54
C LEU A 7 -2.36 5.37 -12.13
N GLY A 8 -3.61 5.79 -12.00
CA GLY A 8 -4.24 6.07 -10.71
C GLY A 8 -4.22 4.86 -9.77
N PHE A 9 -4.58 3.67 -10.27
CA PHE A 9 -4.55 2.43 -9.50
C PHE A 9 -3.15 2.10 -8.97
N MET A 10 -2.10 2.25 -9.79
CA MET A 10 -0.73 2.02 -9.36
C MET A 10 -0.24 3.06 -8.34
N ARG A 11 -0.65 4.33 -8.49
CA ARG A 11 -0.39 5.39 -7.51
C ARG A 11 -1.05 5.07 -6.16
N ASP A 12 -2.31 4.64 -6.18
CA ASP A 12 -3.05 4.25 -4.98
C ASP A 12 -2.38 3.07 -4.27
N ILE A 13 -1.91 2.07 -5.02
CA ILE A 13 -1.14 0.94 -4.47
C ILE A 13 0.12 1.43 -3.77
N GLN A 14 0.89 2.34 -4.39
CA GLN A 14 2.12 2.88 -3.82
C GLN A 14 1.87 3.61 -2.50
N ILE A 15 0.85 4.47 -2.45
CA ILE A 15 0.48 5.22 -1.25
C ILE A 15 -0.02 4.26 -0.17
N ALA A 16 -0.91 3.33 -0.53
CA ALA A 16 -1.47 2.37 0.40
C ALA A 16 -0.41 1.42 0.98
N MET A 17 0.55 0.93 0.18
CA MET A 17 1.62 0.06 0.70
C MET A 17 2.51 0.79 1.69
N GLN A 18 2.80 2.08 1.45
CA GLN A 18 3.58 2.87 2.38
C GLN A 18 2.80 3.10 3.67
N ALA A 19 1.53 3.51 3.59
CA ALA A 19 0.69 3.71 4.76
C ALA A 19 0.55 2.43 5.60
N ILE A 20 0.33 1.28 4.94
CA ILE A 20 0.25 -0.03 5.61
C ILE A 20 1.57 -0.37 6.31
N ARG A 21 2.71 -0.15 5.65
CA ARG A 21 4.03 -0.43 6.23
C ARG A 21 4.26 0.40 7.50
N GLU A 22 4.06 1.71 7.43
CA GLU A 22 4.24 2.61 8.57
C GLU A 22 3.23 2.36 9.69
N ALA A 23 1.99 2.02 9.35
CA ALA A 23 0.96 1.76 10.34
C ALA A 23 1.15 0.44 11.10
N THR A 24 1.73 -0.55 10.45
CA THR A 24 1.91 -1.89 11.02
C THR A 24 3.31 -2.13 11.58
N GLY A 25 4.29 -1.31 11.20
CA GLY A 25 5.70 -1.54 11.52
C GLY A 25 6.28 -2.76 10.77
N ALA A 26 5.70 -3.11 9.63
CA ALA A 26 6.17 -4.23 8.81
C ALA A 26 7.52 -3.92 8.16
N ASP A 27 8.35 -4.94 7.96
CA ASP A 27 9.65 -4.78 7.30
C ASP A 27 9.44 -4.40 5.82
N ARG A 28 8.49 -5.10 5.19
CA ARG A 28 8.09 -4.94 3.79
C ARG A 28 6.59 -5.18 3.61
N VAL A 29 6.07 -4.76 2.46
CA VAL A 29 4.71 -5.09 2.01
C VAL A 29 4.81 -5.82 0.68
N ASN A 30 4.25 -7.02 0.59
CA ASN A 30 4.12 -7.69 -0.70
C ASN A 30 2.90 -7.15 -1.43
N VAL A 31 3.08 -6.83 -2.71
CA VAL A 31 2.03 -6.38 -3.62
C VAL A 31 1.81 -7.46 -4.66
N SER A 32 0.56 -7.87 -4.86
CA SER A 32 0.19 -8.79 -5.94
C SER A 32 -1.16 -8.39 -6.56
N ILE A 33 -1.20 -8.28 -7.88
CA ILE A 33 -2.43 -8.14 -8.67
C ILE A 33 -2.66 -9.51 -9.32
N LEU A 34 -3.70 -10.21 -8.87
CA LEU A 34 -4.07 -11.54 -9.36
C LEU A 34 -5.44 -11.46 -10.06
N GLY A 35 -5.88 -12.55 -10.67
CA GLY A 35 -7.18 -12.62 -11.36
C GLY A 35 -7.78 -14.02 -11.40
N ASN A 36 -7.34 -14.90 -10.48
CA ASN A 36 -7.66 -16.34 -10.56
C ASN A 36 -9.09 -16.68 -10.12
N ARG A 37 -9.73 -15.84 -9.30
CA ARG A 37 -11.05 -16.13 -8.69
C ARG A 37 -12.06 -15.01 -8.89
N ASP A 38 -11.67 -13.77 -8.61
CA ASP A 38 -12.54 -12.61 -8.73
C ASP A 38 -12.34 -11.89 -10.07
N PRO A 39 -13.43 -11.50 -10.78
CA PRO A 39 -13.34 -10.92 -12.12
C PRO A 39 -12.93 -9.44 -12.12
N HIS A 40 -13.00 -8.75 -10.98
CA HIS A 40 -12.61 -7.35 -10.87
C HIS A 40 -11.13 -7.23 -10.51
N VAL A 41 -10.43 -6.28 -11.14
CA VAL A 41 -9.02 -6.00 -10.84
C VAL A 41 -8.90 -5.50 -9.41
N HIS A 42 -8.05 -6.13 -8.62
CA HIS A 42 -7.75 -5.74 -7.25
C HIS A 42 -6.29 -6.10 -6.93
N ALA A 43 -5.71 -5.38 -5.97
CA ALA A 43 -4.38 -5.66 -5.46
C ALA A 43 -4.48 -6.16 -4.03
N HIS A 44 -3.69 -7.17 -3.70
CA HIS A 44 -3.43 -7.55 -2.32
C HIS A 44 -2.14 -6.87 -1.85
N LEU A 45 -2.23 -6.17 -0.73
CA LEU A 45 -1.12 -5.52 -0.04
C LEU A 45 -0.96 -6.19 1.32
N ILE A 46 0.09 -7.01 1.46
CA ILE A 46 0.25 -7.90 2.62
C ILE A 46 1.51 -7.47 3.40
N PRO A 47 1.37 -6.88 4.60
CA PRO A 47 2.52 -6.56 5.45
C PRO A 47 3.22 -7.84 5.90
N ARG A 48 4.56 -7.83 5.90
CA ARG A 48 5.41 -8.96 6.28
C ARG A 48 6.32 -8.62 7.44
N PHE A 49 6.51 -9.58 8.34
CA PHE A 49 7.29 -9.46 9.58
C PHE A 49 8.29 -10.62 9.66
N SER A 50 9.53 -10.37 9.25
CA SER A 50 10.55 -11.41 9.06
C SER A 50 10.78 -12.22 10.33
N ASP A 51 10.77 -11.56 11.48
CA ASP A 51 11.03 -12.19 12.79
C ASP A 51 9.84 -12.98 13.37
N ARG A 52 8.64 -12.83 12.79
CA ARG A 52 7.39 -13.41 13.33
C ARG A 52 6.75 -14.44 12.41
N GLU A 53 7.37 -14.68 11.27
CA GLU A 53 6.84 -15.55 10.22
C GLU A 53 7.68 -16.81 10.10
N MET A 54 7.00 -17.95 9.91
CA MET A 54 7.66 -19.24 9.71
C MET A 54 8.35 -19.32 8.34
N PHE A 55 7.81 -18.62 7.33
CA PHE A 55 8.29 -18.64 5.94
C PHE A 55 8.38 -17.21 5.37
N PRO A 56 9.27 -16.37 5.90
CA PRO A 56 9.33 -14.96 5.51
C PRO A 56 9.61 -14.79 4.00
N ASP A 57 10.43 -15.64 3.41
CA ASP A 57 10.84 -15.51 2.01
C ASP A 57 9.94 -16.24 1.01
N CYS A 58 8.89 -16.91 1.50
CA CYS A 58 7.86 -17.49 0.64
C CYS A 58 6.74 -16.49 0.34
N SER A 59 6.00 -16.78 -0.73
CA SER A 59 4.74 -16.10 -1.03
C SER A 59 3.80 -16.17 0.18
N PRO A 60 3.11 -15.07 0.56
CA PRO A 60 2.16 -15.09 1.67
C PRO A 60 0.96 -16.00 1.41
N TRP A 61 0.73 -16.39 0.15
CA TRP A 61 -0.30 -17.35 -0.24
C TRP A 61 0.05 -18.80 0.12
N ASN A 62 1.33 -19.09 0.37
CA ASN A 62 1.82 -20.43 0.76
C ASN A 62 1.86 -20.62 2.28
N ASP A 63 1.40 -19.64 3.06
CA ASP A 63 1.29 -19.76 4.51
C ASP A 63 0.22 -20.81 4.87
N GLN A 64 0.65 -21.87 5.56
CA GLN A 64 -0.20 -22.98 5.97
C GLN A 64 -1.00 -22.70 7.25
N ARG A 65 -0.70 -21.59 7.96
CA ARG A 65 -1.45 -21.20 9.15
C ARG A 65 -2.91 -20.94 8.80
N THR A 66 -3.81 -21.37 9.67
CA THR A 66 -5.24 -21.06 9.52
C THR A 66 -5.45 -19.55 9.59
N LYS A 67 -6.07 -18.99 8.53
CA LYS A 67 -6.43 -17.57 8.50
C LYS A 67 -7.52 -17.31 9.54
N GLN A 68 -7.25 -16.41 10.48
CA GLN A 68 -8.19 -16.01 11.51
C GLN A 68 -8.56 -14.54 11.35
N LYS A 69 -9.77 -14.17 11.78
CA LYS A 69 -10.17 -12.77 11.84
C LYS A 69 -9.36 -12.06 12.93
N LEU A 70 -8.91 -10.85 12.64
CA LEU A 70 -8.32 -9.99 13.67
C LEU A 70 -9.37 -9.68 14.76
N PRO A 71 -8.95 -9.62 16.04
CA PRO A 71 -9.76 -9.04 17.11
C PRO A 71 -10.27 -7.65 16.72
N ALA A 72 -11.49 -7.32 17.14
CA ALA A 72 -12.16 -6.10 16.69
C ALA A 72 -11.37 -4.84 17.07
N ASP A 73 -10.88 -4.78 18.31
CA ASP A 73 -10.06 -3.70 18.84
C ASP A 73 -8.77 -3.52 18.03
N LEU A 74 -8.07 -4.62 17.71
CA LEU A 74 -6.84 -4.59 16.93
C LEU A 74 -7.09 -4.13 15.50
N ARG A 75 -8.14 -4.66 14.86
CA ARG A 75 -8.55 -4.25 13.51
C ARG A 75 -8.84 -2.76 13.46
N ASP A 76 -9.57 -2.23 14.44
CA ASP A 76 -9.99 -0.83 14.44
C ASP A 76 -8.81 0.11 14.74
N ARG A 77 -7.88 -0.30 15.62
CA ARG A 77 -6.60 0.41 15.81
C ARG A 77 -5.77 0.45 14.54
N ILE A 78 -5.60 -0.68 13.85
CA ILE A 78 -4.82 -0.74 12.59
C ILE A 78 -5.48 0.11 11.51
N LYS A 79 -6.81 0.05 11.36
CA LYS A 79 -7.56 0.91 10.41
C LYS A 79 -7.31 2.39 10.68
N MET A 80 -7.45 2.81 11.94
CA MET A 80 -7.21 4.20 12.35
C MET A 80 -5.78 4.63 12.00
N ARG A 81 -4.80 3.78 12.30
CA ARG A 81 -3.39 4.07 12.03
C ARG A 81 -3.10 4.17 10.53
N ILE A 82 -3.64 3.26 9.71
CA ILE A 82 -3.53 3.33 8.25
C ILE A 82 -4.14 4.64 7.74
N PHE A 83 -5.32 5.01 8.23
CA PHE A 83 -5.98 6.24 7.81
C PHE A 83 -5.15 7.49 8.14
N GLN A 84 -4.55 7.56 9.32
CA GLN A 84 -3.63 8.64 9.70
C GLN A 84 -2.41 8.71 8.78
N GLU A 85 -1.81 7.56 8.43
CA GLU A 85 -0.67 7.53 7.52
C GLU A 85 -1.05 7.94 6.09
N LEU A 86 -2.23 7.57 5.61
CA LEU A 86 -2.76 8.03 4.32
C LEU A 86 -2.90 9.56 4.30
N GLN A 87 -3.51 10.16 5.34
CA GLN A 87 -3.65 11.62 5.44
C GLN A 87 -2.30 12.34 5.47
N ARG A 88 -1.32 11.76 6.16
CA ARG A 88 0.05 12.30 6.23
C ARG A 88 0.74 12.27 4.87
N LEU A 89 0.60 11.17 4.12
CA LEU A 89 1.20 11.02 2.79
C LEU A 89 0.54 11.91 1.75
N ASP A 90 -0.77 12.10 1.83
CA ASP A 90 -1.51 13.01 0.96
C ASP A 90 -1.00 14.45 1.14
N THR A 91 -0.93 14.92 2.38
CA THR A 91 -0.37 16.25 2.72
C THR A 91 1.07 16.43 2.19
N ARG A 92 1.89 15.38 2.26
CA ARG A 92 3.27 15.43 1.75
C ARG A 92 3.33 15.48 0.23
N THR A 93 2.45 14.75 -0.43
CA THR A 93 2.37 14.71 -1.90
C THR A 93 1.91 16.06 -2.43
N SER A 94 0.89 16.67 -1.84
CA SER A 94 0.45 18.03 -2.21
C SER A 94 1.57 19.05 -2.08
N LYS A 95 2.37 18.99 -1.00
CA LYS A 95 3.53 19.88 -0.82
C LYS A 95 4.64 19.64 -1.84
N LEU A 96 4.88 18.39 -2.24
CA LEU A 96 5.86 18.07 -3.28
C LEU A 96 5.39 18.53 -4.65
N ASP A 97 4.12 18.34 -4.98
CA ASP A 97 3.53 18.81 -6.22
C ASP A 97 3.60 20.35 -6.31
N GLU A 98 3.30 21.06 -5.21
CA GLU A 98 3.50 22.52 -5.11
C GLU A 98 4.96 22.93 -5.33
N LEU A 99 5.92 22.23 -4.70
CA LEU A 99 7.35 22.52 -4.86
C LEU A 99 7.84 22.27 -6.28
N VAL A 100 7.42 21.16 -6.92
CA VAL A 100 7.77 20.80 -8.30
C VAL A 100 7.19 21.81 -9.29
N LEU A 101 5.93 22.23 -9.10
CA LEU A 101 5.30 23.26 -9.94
C LEU A 101 5.91 24.66 -9.73
N SER A 102 6.57 24.89 -8.60
CA SER A 102 7.29 26.13 -8.32
C SER A 102 8.75 26.13 -8.78
N ASP A 103 9.27 24.99 -9.26
CA ASP A 103 10.65 24.87 -9.72
C ASP A 103 10.78 25.46 -11.15
N PRO A 104 11.53 26.56 -11.34
CA PRO A 104 11.71 27.19 -12.65
C PRO A 104 12.45 26.30 -13.66
N LEU A 105 13.02 25.16 -13.25
CA LEU A 105 13.62 24.17 -14.15
C LEU A 105 12.64 23.09 -14.62
N PHE A 106 11.41 23.05 -14.08
CA PHE A 106 10.37 22.10 -14.45
C PHE A 106 9.50 22.63 -15.61
N ASP A 107 10.13 23.23 -16.63
CA ASP A 107 9.44 23.55 -17.89
C ASP A 107 9.62 22.37 -18.85
N LEU A 108 8.59 21.52 -18.96
CA LEU A 108 8.58 20.36 -19.85
C LEU A 108 8.39 20.75 -21.34
N ASN A 109 8.49 22.03 -21.69
CA ASN A 109 8.45 22.53 -23.06
C ASN A 109 9.82 23.04 -23.53
N GLY A 110 10.80 22.15 -23.58
CA GLY A 110 11.98 22.30 -24.44
C GLY A 110 11.72 21.75 -25.83
#